data_AF-A0A1G1ETE1-F1
#
_entry.id   AF-A0A1G1ETE1-F1
#
_cell.length_a   1.000
_cell.length_b   1.000
_cell.length_c   1.000
_cell.angle_alpha   90.00
_cell.angle_beta   90.00
_cell.angle_gamma   90.00
#
_symmetry.space_group_name_H-M   'P 1'
#
loop_
_entity.id
_entity.type
_entity.pdbx_description
1 polymer ?
#
loop_
_entity_poly.entity_id
_entity_poly.type
_entity_poly.pdbx_seq_one_letter_code
_entity_poly.pdbx_strand_id
1 'polypeptide(L)'
;MELSNRIRYYHYISGVFANQQSDPMCGVCKAFTNSVRNIREDLAEFERQYDADIKSLSQEMSGILSEAKKILTGLKTIEDAVGQKKAGNCKMPEGVCFVKLSKSILEKIS
;
A
#
# COMPACT_ATOMS: atom_id res chain seq x y z
N MET A 1 9.26 -17.53 -0.60
CA MET A 1 8.35 -16.66 0.15
C MET A 1 7.01 -17.36 0.27
N GLU A 2 6.39 -17.35 1.45
CA GLU A 2 5.01 -17.84 1.56
C GLU A 2 4.08 -16.82 0.87
N LEU A 3 3.48 -17.20 -0.27
CA LEU A 3 2.54 -16.40 -1.06
C LEU A 3 1.47 -15.72 -0.17
N SER A 4 1.04 -16.45 0.87
CA SER A 4 0.08 -16.01 1.89
C SER A 4 0.54 -14.74 2.63
N ASN A 5 1.82 -14.60 2.96
CA ASN A 5 2.35 -13.44 3.67
C ASN A 5 2.36 -12.19 2.79
N ARG A 6 2.61 -12.33 1.49
CA ARG A 6 2.53 -11.20 0.54
C ARG A 6 1.09 -10.74 0.34
N ILE A 7 0.13 -11.66 0.26
CA ILE A 7 -1.30 -11.32 0.21
C ILE A 7 -1.74 -10.59 1.50
N ARG A 8 -1.36 -11.11 2.68
CA ARG A 8 -1.64 -10.47 3.97
C ARG A 8 -1.04 -9.07 4.04
N TYR A 9 0.16 -8.88 3.49
CA TYR A 9 0.79 -7.58 3.40
C TYR A 9 -0.01 -6.61 2.51
N TYR A 10 -0.47 -7.03 1.33
CA TYR A 10 -1.31 -6.18 0.49
C TYR A 10 -2.59 -5.74 1.20
N HIS A 11 -3.23 -6.66 1.93
CA HIS A 11 -4.39 -6.32 2.75
C HIS A 11 -4.06 -5.30 3.83
N TYR A 12 -3.03 -5.56 4.63
CA TYR A 12 -2.55 -4.64 5.66
C TYR A 12 -2.24 -3.24 5.11
N ILE A 13 -1.41 -3.15 4.06
CA ILE A 13 -0.96 -1.87 3.52
C ILE A 13 -2.11 -1.11 2.85
N SER A 14 -3.07 -1.83 2.24
CA SER A 14 -4.28 -1.21 1.69
C SER A 14 -5.12 -0.54 2.79
N GLY A 15 -5.26 -1.19 3.96
CA GLY A 15 -5.94 -0.62 5.13
C GLY A 15 -5.21 0.61 5.69
N VAL A 16 -3.87 0.55 5.77
CA VAL A 16 -3.06 1.72 6.14
C VAL A 16 -3.33 2.87 5.18
N PHE A 17 -3.29 2.64 3.87
CA PHE A 17 -3.52 3.69 2.89
C PHE A 17 -4.95 4.22 2.92
N ALA A 18 -5.96 3.37 3.09
CA ALA A 18 -7.34 3.80 3.22
C ALA A 18 -7.52 4.75 4.43
N ASN A 19 -6.92 4.41 5.57
CA ASN A 19 -6.96 5.27 6.74
C ASN A 19 -6.23 6.60 6.50
N GLN A 20 -5.05 6.55 5.88
CA GLN A 20 -4.23 7.74 5.62
C GLN A 20 -4.82 8.64 4.52
N GLN A 21 -5.61 8.11 3.59
CA GLN A 21 -6.32 8.94 2.60
C GLN A 21 -7.29 9.92 3.26
N SER A 22 -7.92 9.52 4.37
CA SER A 22 -8.85 10.36 5.13
C SER A 22 -8.16 11.40 6.01
N ASP A 23 -6.84 11.30 6.19
CA ASP A 23 -6.07 12.32 6.89
C ASP A 23 -5.87 13.56 5.98
N PRO A 24 -6.22 14.77 6.45
CA PRO A 24 -6.18 15.99 5.63
C PRO A 24 -4.82 16.31 5.02
N MET A 25 -3.73 15.89 5.67
CA MET A 25 -2.37 16.14 5.19
C MET A 25 -1.83 14.94 4.44
N CYS A 26 -2.07 13.73 4.92
CA CYS A 26 -1.49 12.53 4.34
C CYS A 26 -2.11 12.21 2.97
N GLY A 27 -3.43 12.33 2.81
CA GLY A 27 -4.12 12.04 1.53
C GLY A 27 -3.66 12.92 0.36
N VAL A 28 -3.09 14.09 0.65
CA VAL A 28 -2.54 15.05 -0.33
C VAL A 28 -1.01 15.11 -0.32
N CYS A 29 -0.35 14.16 0.36
CA CYS A 29 1.10 14.15 0.52
C CYS A 29 1.79 13.40 -0.62
N LYS A 30 2.91 13.94 -1.12
CA LYS A 30 3.77 13.27 -2.10
C LYS A 30 4.20 11.87 -1.67
N ALA A 31 4.51 11.69 -0.39
CA ALA A 31 4.92 10.38 0.13
C ALA A 31 3.79 9.35 0.07
N PHE A 32 2.55 9.77 0.33
CA PHE A 32 1.36 8.93 0.20
C PHE A 32 1.14 8.54 -1.27
N THR A 33 1.02 9.53 -2.17
CA THR A 33 0.82 9.29 -3.61
C THR A 33 1.85 8.32 -4.18
N ASN A 34 3.15 8.55 -3.91
CA ASN A 34 4.21 7.69 -4.42
C ASN A 34 4.12 6.26 -3.85
N SER A 35 3.69 6.12 -2.59
CA SER A 35 3.59 4.80 -1.97
C SER A 35 2.41 4.00 -2.52
N VAL A 36 1.26 4.65 -2.76
CA VAL A 36 0.11 4.01 -3.42
C VAL A 36 0.48 3.55 -4.83
N ARG A 37 1.13 4.41 -5.64
CA ARG A 37 1.60 4.04 -6.99
C ARG A 37 2.52 2.83 -6.97
N ASN A 38 3.56 2.87 -6.14
CA ASN A 38 4.52 1.78 -6.02
C ASN A 38 3.86 0.45 -5.61
N ILE A 39 2.90 0.47 -4.68
CA ILE A 39 2.22 -0.76 -4.25
C ILE A 39 1.28 -1.29 -5.32
N ARG A 40 0.63 -0.43 -6.12
CA ARG A 40 -0.16 -0.88 -7.27
C ARG A 40 0.71 -1.56 -8.32
N GLU A 41 1.87 -0.98 -8.62
CA GLU A 41 2.84 -1.54 -9.55
C GLU A 41 3.39 -2.89 -9.05
N ASP A 42 3.77 -2.95 -7.77
CA ASP A 42 4.25 -4.18 -7.13
C ASP A 42 3.17 -5.27 -7.10
N LEU A 43 1.91 -4.93 -6.79
CA LEU A 43 0.79 -5.87 -6.82
C LEU A 43 0.55 -6.41 -8.24
N ALA A 44 0.59 -5.55 -9.25
CA ALA A 44 0.42 -5.99 -10.64
C ALA A 44 1.55 -6.93 -11.09
N GLU A 45 2.78 -6.69 -10.64
CA GLU A 45 3.91 -7.61 -10.90
C GLU A 45 3.73 -8.94 -10.15
N PHE A 46 3.35 -8.88 -8.87
CA PHE A 46 3.03 -10.07 -8.08
C PHE A 46 1.95 -10.93 -8.75
N GLU A 47 0.88 -10.32 -9.26
CA GLU A 47 -0.18 -11.06 -9.95
C GLU A 47 0.30 -11.72 -11.24
N ARG A 48 1.19 -11.07 -12.00
CA ARG A 48 1.79 -11.67 -13.19
C ARG A 48 2.72 -12.84 -12.84
N GLN A 49 3.55 -12.66 -11.82
CA GLN A 49 4.55 -13.64 -11.41
C GLN A 49 3.93 -14.92 -10.82
N TYR A 50 2.81 -14.77 -10.09
CA TYR A 50 2.19 -15.86 -9.32
C TYR A 50 0.78 -16.24 -9.83
N ASP A 51 0.45 -15.99 -11.11
CA ASP A 51 -0.89 -16.22 -11.68
C ASP A 51 -1.43 -17.64 -11.43
N ALA A 52 -0.61 -18.66 -11.63
CA ALA A 52 -1.00 -20.05 -11.41
C ALA A 52 -1.30 -20.34 -9.92
N ASP A 53 -0.44 -19.87 -9.02
CA ASP A 53 -0.62 -20.08 -7.59
C ASP A 53 -1.83 -19.32 -7.05
N ILE A 54 -2.08 -18.10 -7.55
CA ILE A 54 -3.24 -17.27 -7.20
C ILE A 54 -4.55 -17.98 -7.53
N LYS A 55 -4.62 -18.69 -8.67
CA LYS A 55 -5.80 -19.47 -9.07
C LYS A 55 -6.08 -20.66 -8.14
N SER A 56 -5.06 -21.13 -7.43
CA SER A 56 -5.15 -22.26 -6.49
C SER A 56 -5.37 -21.84 -5.03
N LEU A 57 -5.50 -20.53 -4.75
CA LEU A 57 -5.72 -20.02 -3.41
C LEU A 57 -7.01 -20.57 -2.79
N SER A 58 -6.98 -20.76 -1.47
CA SER A 58 -8.21 -20.97 -0.71
C SER A 58 -9.17 -19.78 -0.89
N GLN A 59 -10.47 -20.03 -0.68
CA GLN A 59 -11.49 -18.98 -0.76
C GLN A 59 -11.19 -17.79 0.18
N GLU A 60 -10.68 -18.08 1.38
CA GLU A 60 -10.28 -17.05 2.35
C GLU A 60 -9.17 -16.15 1.80
N MET A 61 -8.08 -16.74 1.30
CA MET A 61 -6.94 -15.97 0.78
C MET A 61 -7.29 -15.19 -0.49
N SER A 62 -8.11 -15.78 -1.35
CA SER A 62 -8.65 -15.10 -2.54
C SER A 62 -9.52 -13.90 -2.15
N GLY A 63 -10.35 -14.05 -1.11
CA GLY A 63 -11.15 -12.96 -0.54
C GLY A 63 -10.29 -11.80 -0.03
N ILE A 64 -9.25 -12.11 0.75
CA ILE A 64 -8.30 -11.11 1.28
C ILE A 64 -7.60 -10.36 0.14
N LEU A 65 -7.11 -11.06 -0.88
CA LEU A 65 -6.46 -10.44 -2.03
C LEU A 65 -7.44 -9.55 -2.83
N SER A 66 -8.66 -10.02 -3.04
CA SER A 66 -9.71 -9.27 -3.74
C SER A 66 -10.08 -7.97 -3.01
N GLU A 67 -10.23 -8.02 -1.68
CA GLU A 67 -10.48 -6.84 -0.87
C GLU A 67 -9.33 -5.83 -0.97
N ALA A 68 -8.08 -6.29 -0.83
CA ALA A 68 -6.90 -5.45 -0.95
C ALA A 68 -6.86 -4.74 -2.32
N LYS A 69 -7.12 -5.46 -3.41
CA LYS A 69 -7.21 -4.92 -4.77
C LYS A 69 -8.29 -3.85 -4.91
N LYS A 70 -9.48 -4.12 -4.36
CA LYS A 70 -10.62 -3.18 -4.39
C LYS A 70 -10.25 -1.87 -3.69
N ILE A 71 -9.68 -1.96 -2.49
CA ILE A 71 -9.23 -0.79 -1.73
C ILE A 71 -8.16 -0.05 -2.50
N LEU A 72 -7.09 -0.73 -2.91
CA LEU A 72 -5.97 -0.11 -3.62
C LEU A 72 -6.40 0.56 -4.92
N THR A 73 -7.35 -0.01 -5.66
CA THR A 73 -7.90 0.62 -6.88
C THR A 73 -8.73 1.86 -6.57
N GLY A 74 -9.48 1.85 -5.46
CA GLY A 74 -10.32 2.98 -5.02
C GLY A 74 -9.54 4.19 -4.46
N LEU A 75 -8.26 4.02 -4.10
CA LEU A 75 -7.47 5.11 -3.54
C LEU A 75 -7.24 6.26 -4.54
N LYS A 76 -7.39 7.50 -4.09
CA LYS A 76 -7.06 8.68 -4.89
C LYS A 76 -5.57 9.02 -4.78
N THR A 77 -4.96 9.44 -5.88
CA THR A 77 -3.57 9.93 -5.93
C THR A 77 -3.53 11.28 -6.61
N ILE A 78 -2.65 12.18 -6.17
CA ILE A 78 -2.50 13.53 -6.74
C ILE A 78 -1.13 13.63 -7.42
N GLU A 79 -1.11 13.89 -8.72
CA GLU A 79 0.10 13.89 -9.55
C GLU A 79 1.16 14.89 -9.06
N ASP A 80 0.73 16.11 -8.74
CA ASP A 80 1.61 17.19 -8.22
C ASP A 80 1.53 17.36 -6.70
N ALA A 81 1.35 16.26 -5.98
CA ALA A 81 1.27 16.29 -4.52
C ALA A 81 2.53 16.93 -3.89
N VAL A 82 2.30 17.80 -2.91
CA VAL A 82 3.38 18.46 -2.15
C VAL A 82 3.88 17.54 -1.04
N GLY A 83 5.19 17.56 -0.78
CA GLY A 83 5.76 16.87 0.37
C GLY A 83 5.41 17.58 1.68
N GLN A 84 4.35 17.15 2.37
CA GLN A 84 3.81 17.85 3.54
C GLN A 84 4.81 18.05 4.70
N LYS A 85 5.76 17.11 4.89
CA LYS A 85 6.85 17.28 5.87
C LYS A 85 7.79 18.42 5.49
N LYS A 86 8.22 18.48 4.22
CA LYS A 86 9.09 19.54 3.70
C LYS A 86 8.39 20.90 3.69
N ALA A 87 7.07 20.92 3.50
CA ALA A 87 6.24 22.12 3.59
C ALA A 87 5.92 22.56 5.03
N GLY A 88 6.38 21.82 6.06
CA GLY A 88 6.13 22.15 7.47
C GLY A 88 4.74 21.79 8.01
N ASN A 89 3.88 21.18 7.18
CA ASN A 89 2.50 20.82 7.53
C ASN A 89 2.40 19.48 8.29
N CYS A 90 3.31 18.54 8.01
CA CYS A 90 3.35 17.26 8.72
C CYS A 90 4.20 17.36 9.99
N LYS A 91 3.60 17.07 11.15
CA LYS A 91 4.24 17.15 12.48
C LYS A 91 4.76 15.81 13.03
N MET A 92 4.73 14.75 12.22
CA MET A 92 5.39 13.49 12.59
C MET A 92 6.86 13.75 12.97
N PRO A 93 7.49 12.97 13.85
CA PRO A 93 8.92 13.11 14.14
C PRO A 93 9.82 12.92 12.91
N GLU A 94 11.09 13.31 13.02
CA GLU A 94 12.08 12.99 11.98
C GLU A 94 12.24 11.47 11.83
N GLY A 95 12.41 11.00 10.60
CA GLY A 95 12.48 9.56 10.29
C GLY A 95 11.16 8.80 10.37
N VAL A 96 10.08 9.41 10.88
CA VAL A 96 8.79 8.72 11.08
C VAL A 96 7.77 9.10 10.01
N CYS A 97 7.20 8.09 9.36
CA CYS A 97 6.07 8.22 8.43
C CYS A 97 5.30 6.89 8.39
N PHE A 98 4.03 6.89 8.80
CA PHE A 98 3.22 5.66 8.85
C PHE A 98 3.20 4.91 7.52
N VAL A 99 2.98 5.63 6.41
CA VAL A 99 2.98 5.07 5.05
C VAL A 99 4.32 4.39 4.70
N LYS A 100 5.44 5.08 4.92
CA LYS A 100 6.77 4.55 4.55
C LYS A 100 7.22 3.41 5.47
N LEU A 101 6.96 3.54 6.77
CA LEU A 101 7.29 2.50 7.74
C LEU A 101 6.48 1.23 7.48
N SER A 102 5.18 1.35 7.20
CA SER A 102 4.36 0.21 6.80
C SER A 102 4.86 -0.43 5.52
N LYS A 103 5.32 0.35 4.53
CA LYS A 103 5.91 -0.19 3.30
C LYS A 103 7.17 -1.01 3.55
N SER A 104 8.01 -0.62 4.53
CA SER A 104 9.25 -1.35 4.84
C SER A 104 9.03 -2.80 5.31
N ILE A 105 7.80 -3.16 5.70
CA ILE A 105 7.46 -4.55 6.01
C ILE A 105 7.66 -5.44 4.80
N LEU A 106 7.36 -4.95 3.59
CA LEU A 106 7.55 -5.72 2.36
C LEU A 106 8.99 -6.20 2.23
N GLU A 107 9.97 -5.33 2.52
CA GLU A 107 11.40 -5.65 2.43
C GLU A 107 11.84 -6.77 3.38
N LYS A 108 11.08 -7.00 4.46
CA LYS A 108 11.38 -8.04 5.46
C LYS A 108 10.68 -9.36 5.19
N ILE A 109 9.64 -9.34 4.37
CA ILE A 109 8.90 -10.53 3.95
C ILE A 109 9.18 -10.91 2.49
N SER A 110 9.98 -10.10 1.79
CA SER A 110 10.42 -10.31 0.40
C SER A 110 11.55 -11.33 0.31
#